data_AF-E9P976-F1
#
_entry.id   AF-E9P976-F1
#
_cell.length_a   1.000
_cell.length_b   1.000
_cell.length_c   1.000
_cell.angle_alpha   90.00
_cell.angle_beta   90.00
_cell.angle_gamma   90.00
#
_symmetry.space_group_name_H-M   'P 1'
#
loop_
_entity.id
_entity.type
_entity.pdbx_description
1 polymer ?
#
loop_
_entity_poly.entity_id
_entity_poly.type
_entity_poly.pdbx_seq_one_letter_code
_entity_poly.pdbx_strand_id
1 'polypeptide(L)'
;MKLKLIVNGCEAPDDYKLLRTTINTVASLRKTAILRFNSERLTIISTPKSSLNSSNNGTILRGDTGQLWCTIPHDVFRLYTVISARELNTITMECNCDSLLSVFKRYDRVMNQGSSSNMTIKLQSMPEWNTNNGTLSGGTAGGVDTTSKPNPICALGITFEEIVHTSGPNDAIVMNGGVDEHNGLPTTVGTGNLLASNKVIMHSFKVPVKLLFRAQDTRIQEPMINYIQLMMYKLPPISGEFGSAFHGFIRRVERYSNVNHIHLMGVKKRSMEMKVMM
;
A
#
# COMPACT_ATOMS: atom_id res chain seq x y z
N MET A 1 -8.80 -19.30 -4.07
CA MET A 1 -8.93 -17.93 -3.54
C MET A 1 -8.68 -16.96 -4.68
N LYS A 2 -9.45 -15.87 -4.78
CA LYS A 2 -9.30 -14.85 -5.81
C LYS A 2 -9.37 -13.47 -5.15
N LEU A 3 -8.36 -12.65 -5.41
CA LEU A 3 -8.34 -11.23 -5.04
C LEU A 3 -8.08 -10.45 -6.32
N LYS A 4 -8.93 -9.48 -6.63
CA LYS A 4 -8.72 -8.50 -7.70
C LYS A 4 -9.23 -7.15 -7.24
N LEU A 5 -8.34 -6.17 -7.20
CA LEU A 5 -8.62 -4.78 -6.88
C LEU A 5 -8.24 -3.91 -8.07
N ILE A 6 -9.01 -2.86 -8.32
CA ILE A 6 -8.64 -1.80 -9.26
C ILE A 6 -8.71 -0.47 -8.51
N VAL A 7 -7.58 0.23 -8.46
CA VAL A 7 -7.46 1.56 -7.88
C VAL A 7 -7.35 2.56 -9.04
N ASN A 8 -8.16 3.61 -8.99
CA ASN A 8 -8.19 4.64 -10.01
C ASN A 8 -7.42 5.86 -9.53
N GLY A 9 -6.17 6.03 -9.97
CA GLY A 9 -5.38 7.21 -9.63
C GLY A 9 -5.68 8.45 -10.48
N CYS A 10 -6.47 8.32 -11.56
CA CYS A 10 -6.71 9.41 -12.52
C CYS A 10 -8.03 10.16 -12.25
N GLU A 11 -9.15 9.44 -12.13
CA GLU A 11 -10.47 10.05 -11.94
C GLU A 11 -10.72 10.37 -10.46
N ALA A 12 -10.14 9.58 -9.54
CA ALA A 12 -10.31 9.72 -8.09
C ALA A 12 -8.94 9.73 -7.37
N PRO A 13 -8.14 10.81 -7.52
CA PRO A 13 -6.79 10.86 -6.96
C PRO A 13 -6.76 10.72 -5.43
N ASP A 14 -7.82 11.11 -4.74
CA ASP A 14 -7.94 10.97 -3.29
C ASP A 14 -8.06 9.52 -2.81
N ASP A 15 -8.69 8.63 -3.58
CA ASP A 15 -8.81 7.21 -3.25
C ASP A 15 -7.45 6.51 -3.29
N TYR A 16 -6.69 6.75 -4.37
CA TYR A 16 -5.32 6.27 -4.47
C TYR A 16 -4.43 6.89 -3.39
N LYS A 17 -4.59 8.19 -3.11
CA LYS A 17 -3.86 8.89 -2.05
C LYS A 17 -4.15 8.30 -0.68
N LEU A 18 -5.39 7.92 -0.37
CA LEU A 18 -5.75 7.24 0.87
C LEU A 18 -5.00 5.90 1.01
N LEU A 19 -5.03 5.06 -0.02
CA LEU A 19 -4.30 3.79 -0.02
C LEU A 19 -2.79 4.00 0.16
N ARG A 20 -2.20 4.90 -0.62
CA ARG A 20 -0.76 5.20 -0.60
C ARG A 20 -0.33 5.75 0.75
N THR A 21 -1.02 6.76 1.27
CA THR A 21 -0.68 7.39 2.56
C THR A 21 -0.85 6.41 3.71
N THR A 22 -1.89 5.56 3.69
CA THR A 22 -2.08 4.53 4.70
C THR A 22 -0.91 3.54 4.73
N ILE A 23 -0.51 3.01 3.56
CA ILE A 23 0.66 2.10 3.49
C ILE A 23 1.95 2.81 3.87
N ASN A 24 2.13 4.08 3.51
CA ASN A 24 3.30 4.87 3.89
C ASN A 24 3.40 5.10 5.40
N THR A 25 2.28 5.41 6.06
CA THR A 25 2.19 5.54 7.52
C THR A 25 2.49 4.21 8.22
N VAL A 26 2.01 3.10 7.67
CA VAL A 26 2.30 1.77 8.21
C VAL A 26 3.80 1.43 8.05
N ALA A 27 4.38 1.75 6.90
CA ALA A 27 5.77 1.49 6.57
C ALA A 27 6.77 2.31 7.42
N SER A 28 6.39 3.54 7.80
CA SER A 28 7.24 4.38 8.67
C SER A 28 7.38 3.79 10.08
N LEU A 29 6.40 2.99 10.52
CA LEU A 29 6.46 2.28 11.79
C LEU A 29 7.17 0.93 11.66
N ARG A 30 6.84 0.14 10.63
CA ARG A 30 7.31 -1.26 10.48
C ARG A 30 7.44 -1.67 9.01
N LYS A 31 8.47 -2.46 8.71
CA LYS A 31 8.72 -3.02 7.36
C LYS A 31 7.67 -4.03 6.90
N THR A 32 6.97 -4.67 7.82
CA THR A 32 5.99 -5.73 7.51
C THR A 32 4.66 -5.42 8.16
N ALA A 33 3.58 -5.69 7.43
CA ALA A 33 2.21 -5.55 7.90
C ALA A 33 1.34 -6.71 7.42
N ILE A 34 0.24 -6.95 8.13
CA ILE A 34 -0.81 -7.86 7.68
C ILE A 34 -1.82 -7.07 6.86
N LEU A 35 -2.12 -7.58 5.67
CA LEU A 35 -3.22 -7.13 4.82
C LEU A 35 -4.34 -8.15 4.95
N ARG A 36 -5.48 -7.71 5.48
CA ARG A 36 -6.69 -8.52 5.64
C ARG A 36 -7.79 -7.96 4.75
N PHE A 37 -8.16 -8.72 3.73
CA PHE A 37 -9.27 -8.40 2.83
C PHE A 37 -10.48 -9.23 3.24
N ASN A 38 -11.65 -8.61 3.35
CA ASN A 38 -12.94 -9.29 3.43
C ASN A 38 -13.86 -8.73 2.35
N SER A 39 -15.15 -9.04 2.32
CA SER A 39 -16.06 -8.50 1.30
C SER A 39 -16.33 -6.98 1.39
N GLU A 40 -16.00 -6.32 2.50
CA GLU A 40 -16.42 -4.94 2.80
C GLU A 40 -15.27 -3.93 2.81
N ARG A 41 -14.05 -4.38 3.15
CA ARG A 41 -12.93 -3.50 3.46
C ARG A 41 -11.58 -4.22 3.41
N LEU A 42 -10.52 -3.44 3.19
CA LEU A 42 -9.15 -3.80 3.48
C LEU A 42 -8.77 -3.28 4.87
N THR A 43 -8.36 -4.16 5.76
CA THR A 43 -7.74 -3.81 7.04
C THR A 43 -6.24 -4.06 6.99
N ILE A 44 -5.45 -3.03 7.28
CA ILE A 44 -3.99 -3.07 7.33
C ILE A 44 -3.57 -3.02 8.81
N ILE A 45 -2.85 -4.04 9.25
CA ILE A 45 -2.54 -4.26 10.66
C ILE A 45 -1.03 -4.30 10.82
N SER A 46 -0.51 -3.46 11.70
CA SER A 46 0.91 -3.39 12.02
C SER A 46 1.10 -3.58 13.51
N THR A 47 1.87 -4.61 13.87
CA THR A 47 2.10 -5.02 15.25
C THR A 47 3.59 -5.25 15.48
N PRO A 48 4.15 -4.90 16.66
CA PRO A 48 5.53 -5.24 16.99
C PRO A 48 5.77 -6.75 16.89
N LYS A 49 6.97 -7.14 16.44
CA LYS A 49 7.42 -8.53 16.56
C LYS A 49 7.72 -8.80 18.03
N SER A 50 7.02 -9.75 18.64
CA SER A 50 7.35 -10.20 20.01
C SER A 50 8.69 -10.94 19.97
N SER A 51 9.71 -10.38 20.64
CA SER A 51 11.07 -10.94 20.72
C SER A 51 11.16 -12.25 21.53
N LEU A 52 10.07 -12.71 22.14
CA LEU A 52 10.06 -13.83 23.09
C LEU A 52 9.69 -15.20 22.49
N ASN A 53 9.45 -15.31 21.17
CA ASN A 53 9.18 -16.61 20.52
C ASN A 53 9.68 -16.64 19.07
N SER A 54 10.99 -16.45 18.88
CA SER A 54 11.65 -16.57 17.57
C SER A 54 11.57 -18.00 16.98
N SER A 55 11.12 -18.99 17.74
CA SER A 55 10.95 -20.38 17.30
C SER A 55 9.54 -20.72 16.79
N ASN A 56 8.54 -19.84 16.99
CA ASN A 56 7.18 -20.08 16.53
C ASN A 56 6.78 -18.98 15.54
N ASN A 57 6.57 -19.37 14.28
CA ASN A 57 6.11 -18.55 13.14
C ASN A 57 4.67 -17.99 13.32
N GLY A 58 4.39 -17.40 14.47
CA GLY A 58 3.12 -16.78 14.82
C GLY A 58 3.34 -15.33 15.23
N THR A 59 2.68 -14.42 14.52
CA THR A 59 2.42 -13.06 14.98
C THR A 59 1.49 -13.14 16.20
N ILE A 60 2.05 -13.39 17.39
CA ILE A 60 1.29 -13.34 18.64
C ILE A 60 1.05 -11.86 18.95
N LEU A 61 -0.19 -11.42 18.72
CA LEU A 61 -0.68 -10.11 19.14
C LEU A 61 -0.80 -10.11 20.67
N ARG A 62 0.27 -9.78 21.39
CA ARG A 62 0.15 -9.47 22.82
C ARG A 62 -0.41 -8.05 22.95
N GLY A 63 -1.41 -7.89 23.81
CA GLY A 63 -2.06 -6.60 24.09
C GLY A 63 -1.04 -5.52 24.50
N ASP A 64 -1.37 -4.27 24.17
CA ASP A 64 -0.67 -3.02 24.52
C ASP A 64 0.70 -2.73 23.92
N THR A 65 1.27 -3.60 23.09
CA THR A 65 2.50 -3.23 22.36
C THR A 65 2.13 -2.45 21.08
N GLY A 66 1.84 -1.15 21.19
CA GLY A 66 1.79 -0.17 20.09
C GLY A 66 1.23 -0.67 18.74
N GLN A 67 0.04 -1.28 18.73
CA GLN A 67 -0.57 -1.81 17.51
C GLN A 67 -1.20 -0.69 16.68
N LEU A 68 -1.15 -0.81 15.35
CA LEU A 68 -1.81 0.09 14.42
C LEU A 68 -2.79 -0.70 13.55
N TRP A 69 -4.01 -0.19 13.47
CA TRP A 69 -5.10 -0.73 12.66
C TRP A 69 -5.62 0.37 11.74
N CYS A 70 -5.51 0.16 10.43
CA CYS A 70 -6.03 1.08 9.42
C CYS A 70 -7.05 0.36 8.57
N THR A 71 -8.20 0.99 8.34
CA THR A 71 -9.28 0.41 7.53
C THR A 71 -9.54 1.28 6.31
N ILE A 72 -9.56 0.65 5.14
CA ILE A 72 -9.90 1.25 3.86
C ILE A 72 -11.17 0.54 3.37
N PRO A 73 -12.31 1.23 3.26
CA PRO A 73 -13.53 0.61 2.78
C PRO A 73 -13.46 0.23 1.29
N HIS A 74 -14.31 -0.70 0.84
CA HIS A 74 -14.27 -1.24 -0.51
C HIS A 74 -14.61 -0.21 -1.60
N ASP A 75 -15.36 0.83 -1.27
CA ASP A 75 -15.81 1.90 -2.17
C ASP A 75 -14.66 2.76 -2.72
N VAL A 76 -13.56 2.85 -1.98
CA VAL A 76 -12.28 3.46 -2.42
C VAL A 76 -11.70 2.76 -3.66
N PHE A 77 -12.14 1.54 -3.97
CA PHE A 77 -11.65 0.77 -5.11
C PHE A 77 -12.70 0.76 -6.21
N ARG A 78 -12.33 1.20 -7.43
CA ARG A 78 -13.16 1.08 -8.63
C ARG A 78 -13.65 -0.35 -8.88
N LEU A 79 -12.84 -1.34 -8.51
CA LEU A 79 -13.26 -2.73 -8.43
C LEU A 79 -12.71 -3.35 -7.17
N TYR A 80 -13.57 -4.03 -6.41
CA TYR A 80 -13.19 -4.76 -5.22
C TYR A 80 -13.76 -6.18 -5.26
N THR A 81 -12.93 -7.17 -5.59
CA THR A 81 -13.34 -8.58 -5.67
C THR A 81 -12.49 -9.44 -4.75
N VAL A 82 -13.14 -10.03 -3.75
CA VAL A 82 -12.53 -10.97 -2.82
C VAL A 82 -13.39 -12.23 -2.77
N ILE A 83 -12.82 -13.37 -3.15
CA ILE A 83 -13.49 -14.68 -3.14
C ILE A 83 -12.61 -15.67 -2.38
N SER A 84 -13.12 -16.19 -1.28
CA SER A 84 -12.42 -17.13 -0.41
C SER A 84 -13.42 -18.15 0.14
N ALA A 85 -12.98 -19.38 0.38
CA ALA A 85 -13.79 -20.38 1.07
C ALA A 85 -13.94 -20.11 2.58
N ARG A 86 -13.31 -19.04 3.09
CA ARG A 86 -13.40 -18.61 4.49
C ARG A 86 -14.64 -17.76 4.71
N GLU A 87 -15.04 -17.66 5.97
CA GLU A 87 -16.08 -16.74 6.43
C GLU A 87 -15.79 -15.31 5.94
N LEU A 88 -16.85 -14.62 5.52
CA LEU A 88 -16.82 -13.26 4.98
C LEU A 88 -15.86 -13.06 3.78
N ASN A 89 -15.62 -14.13 3.01
CA ASN A 89 -14.63 -14.16 1.93
C ASN A 89 -13.23 -13.68 2.36
N THR A 90 -12.83 -13.94 3.60
CA THR A 90 -11.59 -13.36 4.14
C THR A 90 -10.35 -13.95 3.46
N ILE A 91 -9.42 -13.07 3.08
CA ILE A 91 -8.06 -13.40 2.62
C ILE A 91 -7.08 -12.56 3.44
N THR A 92 -6.20 -13.22 4.19
CA THR A 92 -5.25 -12.56 5.08
C THR A 92 -3.83 -12.93 4.69
N MET A 93 -2.94 -11.94 4.60
CA MET A 93 -1.57 -12.14 4.16
C MET A 93 -0.61 -11.17 4.86
N GLU A 94 0.62 -11.60 5.08
CA GLU A 94 1.72 -10.75 5.51
C GLU A 94 2.45 -10.22 4.27
N CYS A 95 2.74 -8.92 4.25
CA CYS A 95 3.42 -8.24 3.15
C CYS A 95 4.56 -7.37 3.67
N ASN A 96 5.63 -7.27 2.87
CA ASN A 96 6.65 -6.24 3.04
C ASN A 96 6.13 -4.91 2.48
N CYS A 97 6.10 -3.87 3.31
CA CYS A 97 5.58 -2.55 2.94
C CYS A 97 6.50 -1.81 1.97
N ASP A 98 7.82 -1.95 2.08
CA ASP A 98 8.80 -1.31 1.18
C ASP A 98 8.62 -1.80 -0.26
N SER A 99 8.35 -3.10 -0.43
CA SER A 99 8.07 -3.70 -1.74
C SER A 99 6.82 -3.09 -2.38
N LEU A 100 5.73 -2.91 -1.63
CA LEU A 100 4.52 -2.22 -2.11
C LEU A 100 4.80 -0.76 -2.44
N LEU A 101 5.48 -0.03 -1.56
CA LEU A 101 5.78 1.39 -1.75
C LEU A 101 6.68 1.64 -2.96
N SER A 102 7.60 0.74 -3.28
CA SER A 102 8.43 0.88 -4.48
C SER A 102 7.60 0.84 -5.77
N VAL A 103 6.56 -0.01 -5.81
CA VAL A 103 5.61 -0.07 -6.92
C VAL A 103 4.75 1.21 -6.97
N PHE A 104 4.26 1.67 -5.82
CA PHE A 104 3.47 2.92 -5.74
C PHE A 104 4.29 4.14 -6.21
N LYS A 105 5.56 4.24 -5.84
CA LYS A 105 6.48 5.29 -6.33
C LYS A 105 6.62 5.26 -7.86
N ARG A 106 6.64 4.08 -8.46
CA ARG A 106 6.70 3.95 -9.93
C ARG A 106 5.39 4.35 -10.58
N TYR A 107 4.26 3.97 -10.00
CA TYR A 107 2.95 4.42 -10.46
C TYR A 107 2.80 5.95 -10.36
N ASP A 108 3.20 6.56 -9.23
CA ASP A 108 3.21 8.01 -9.06
C ASP A 108 3.99 8.70 -10.19
N ARG A 109 5.17 8.18 -10.55
CA ARG A 109 5.99 8.73 -11.63
C ARG A 109 5.26 8.69 -12.96
N VAL A 110 4.64 7.56 -13.29
CA VAL A 110 3.89 7.36 -14.53
C VAL A 110 2.70 8.31 -14.61
N MET A 111 1.93 8.45 -13.52
CA MET A 111 0.80 9.37 -13.45
C MET A 111 1.26 10.84 -13.58
N ASN A 112 2.36 11.21 -12.92
CA ASN A 112 2.91 12.57 -13.00
C ASN A 112 3.48 12.93 -14.38
N GLN A 113 3.81 11.93 -15.21
CA GLN A 113 4.23 12.12 -16.60
C GLN A 113 3.04 12.32 -17.56
N GLY A 114 1.80 12.37 -17.06
CA GLY A 114 0.60 12.59 -17.84
C GLY A 114 -0.11 11.32 -18.31
N SER A 115 0.30 10.14 -17.81
CA SER A 115 -0.45 8.91 -18.08
C SER A 115 -1.75 8.85 -17.29
N SER A 116 -2.80 8.31 -17.90
CA SER A 116 -4.10 8.07 -17.27
C SER A 116 -4.39 6.56 -17.24
N SER A 117 -3.86 5.86 -16.23
CA SER A 117 -4.04 4.41 -16.11
C SER A 117 -4.53 3.98 -14.73
N ASN A 118 -5.34 2.92 -14.72
CA ASN A 118 -5.78 2.27 -13.49
C ASN A 118 -4.72 1.29 -12.98
N MET A 119 -4.44 1.30 -11.68
CA MET A 119 -3.61 0.28 -11.05
C MET A 119 -4.47 -0.95 -10.73
N THR A 120 -4.11 -2.10 -11.27
CA THR A 120 -4.75 -3.38 -10.95
C THR A 120 -3.87 -4.19 -10.01
N ILE A 121 -4.44 -4.68 -8.90
CA ILE A 121 -3.77 -5.54 -7.92
C ILE A 121 -4.48 -6.90 -7.90
N LYS A 122 -3.75 -8.00 -8.07
CA LYS A 122 -4.31 -9.36 -8.10
C LYS A 122 -3.48 -10.31 -7.25
N LEU A 123 -4.14 -11.22 -6.53
CA LEU A 123 -3.44 -12.37 -5.94
C LEU A 123 -3.12 -13.40 -7.03
N GLN A 124 -1.86 -13.76 -7.15
CA GLN A 124 -1.34 -14.71 -8.13
C GLN A 124 -0.63 -15.86 -7.41
N SER A 125 -0.93 -17.10 -7.82
CA SER A 125 -0.20 -18.27 -7.36
C SER A 125 1.20 -18.26 -7.96
N MET A 126 2.20 -18.60 -7.15
CA MET A 126 3.61 -18.71 -7.55
C MET A 126 4.14 -20.06 -7.06
N PRO A 127 3.84 -21.18 -7.74
CA PRO A 127 4.28 -22.51 -7.33
C PRO A 127 5.80 -22.60 -7.11
N GLU A 128 6.56 -21.92 -7.97
CA GLU A 128 8.03 -21.86 -7.94
C GLU A 128 8.59 -21.27 -6.64
N TRP A 129 7.81 -20.45 -5.92
CA TRP A 129 8.21 -19.87 -4.64
C TRP A 129 7.96 -20.78 -3.44
N ASN A 130 7.34 -21.95 -3.67
CA ASN A 130 6.95 -22.88 -2.62
C ASN A 130 7.64 -24.26 -2.75
N THR A 131 8.50 -24.45 -3.74
CA THR A 131 9.12 -25.74 -4.10
C THR A 131 10.05 -26.30 -3.01
N ASN A 132 10.63 -25.44 -2.16
CA ASN A 132 11.62 -25.88 -1.15
C ASN A 132 11.00 -26.45 0.14
N ASN A 133 9.68 -26.61 0.21
CA ASN A 133 8.99 -27.04 1.43
C ASN A 133 8.78 -28.56 1.54
N GLY A 134 9.35 -29.37 0.64
CA GLY A 134 9.02 -30.80 0.51
C GLY A 134 10.19 -31.78 0.38
N THR A 135 11.45 -31.37 0.49
CA THR A 135 12.60 -32.28 0.37
C THR A 135 13.46 -32.21 1.62
N LEU A 136 13.16 -33.08 2.59
CA LEU A 136 14.08 -33.76 3.54
C LEU A 136 13.26 -34.36 4.71
N SER A 137 12.84 -35.62 4.57
CA SER A 137 12.76 -36.63 5.66
C SER A 137 12.03 -37.90 5.17
N GLY A 138 12.72 -38.68 4.34
CA GLY A 138 12.58 -40.13 4.44
C GLY A 138 13.43 -40.58 5.62
N GLY A 139 12.83 -41.14 6.67
CA GLY A 139 13.58 -41.81 7.73
C GLY A 139 12.94 -41.78 9.12
N THR A 140 12.46 -42.96 9.53
CA THR A 140 12.21 -43.45 10.90
C THR A 140 11.02 -42.92 11.71
N ALA A 141 10.18 -43.89 12.07
CA ALA A 141 9.03 -43.80 12.96
C ALA A 141 9.42 -43.43 14.39
N GLY A 142 8.53 -42.68 15.06
CA GLY A 142 8.53 -42.47 16.50
C GLY A 142 8.99 -41.09 16.96
N GLY A 143 8.11 -40.08 16.86
CA GLY A 143 8.33 -38.77 17.46
C GLY A 143 7.15 -37.85 17.21
N VAL A 144 6.66 -37.18 18.24
CA VAL A 144 5.46 -36.32 18.25
C VAL A 144 5.50 -35.30 17.09
N ASP A 145 4.51 -35.38 16.21
CA ASP A 145 4.31 -34.50 15.06
C ASP A 145 3.94 -33.08 15.50
N THR A 146 4.93 -32.20 15.62
CA THR A 146 4.72 -30.74 15.58
C THR A 146 5.30 -30.14 14.31
N THR A 147 5.06 -30.77 13.17
CA THR A 147 5.47 -30.29 11.84
C THR A 147 4.48 -29.23 11.32
N SER A 148 4.58 -28.00 11.84
CA SER A 148 3.73 -26.90 11.34
C SER A 148 4.07 -26.60 9.88
N LYS A 149 3.20 -26.99 8.95
CA LYS A 149 3.34 -26.70 7.52
C LYS A 149 3.62 -25.20 7.30
N PRO A 150 4.65 -24.82 6.54
CA PRO A 150 4.95 -23.42 6.27
C PRO A 150 3.80 -22.75 5.50
N ASN A 151 3.58 -21.47 5.79
CA ASN A 151 2.60 -20.66 5.07
C ASN A 151 2.95 -20.55 3.58
N PRO A 152 1.97 -20.67 2.67
CA PRO A 152 2.23 -20.53 1.24
C PRO A 152 2.58 -19.09 0.88
N ILE A 153 3.58 -18.94 0.02
CA ILE A 153 4.00 -17.67 -0.56
C ILE A 153 3.29 -17.48 -1.90
N CYS A 154 2.70 -16.31 -2.13
CA CYS A 154 2.02 -15.92 -3.36
C CYS A 154 2.52 -14.54 -3.79
N ALA A 155 2.12 -14.08 -4.97
CA ALA A 155 2.38 -12.71 -5.42
C ALA A 155 1.12 -11.85 -5.33
N LEU A 156 1.25 -10.63 -4.81
CA LEU A 156 0.40 -9.51 -5.22
C LEU A 156 0.96 -8.98 -6.54
N GLY A 157 0.34 -9.42 -7.64
CA GLY A 157 0.61 -8.93 -8.99
C GLY A 157 0.01 -7.54 -9.18
N ILE A 158 0.83 -6.55 -9.43
CA ILE A 158 0.42 -5.15 -9.64
C ILE A 158 0.74 -4.75 -11.07
N THR A 159 -0.25 -4.26 -11.81
CA THR A 159 -0.09 -3.85 -13.21
C THR A 159 -0.74 -2.50 -13.51
N PHE A 160 -0.12 -1.71 -14.38
CA PHE A 160 -0.65 -0.43 -14.88
C PHE A 160 0.07 -0.05 -16.18
N GLU A 161 -0.54 0.85 -16.94
CA GLU A 161 -0.04 1.33 -18.24
C GLU A 161 0.62 2.70 -18.10
N GLU A 162 1.66 2.94 -18.89
CA GLU A 162 2.31 4.23 -19.10
C GLU A 162 2.17 4.61 -20.57
N ILE A 163 1.68 5.81 -20.84
CA ILE A 163 1.60 6.38 -22.18
C ILE A 163 2.86 7.23 -22.38
N VAL A 164 3.72 6.82 -23.30
CA VAL A 164 4.94 7.53 -23.65
C VAL A 164 4.74 8.24 -24.98
N HIS A 165 4.93 9.55 -24.95
CA HIS A 165 4.88 10.39 -26.13
C HIS A 165 6.27 10.33 -26.78
N THR A 166 6.40 9.57 -27.86
CA THR A 166 7.62 9.61 -28.66
C THR A 166 7.43 10.65 -29.76
N SER A 167 8.18 11.75 -29.70
CA SER A 167 8.49 12.49 -30.92
C SER A 167 9.19 11.52 -31.85
N GLY A 168 8.60 11.22 -33.02
CA GLY A 168 9.26 10.40 -34.03
C GLY A 168 10.65 10.95 -34.33
N PRO A 169 11.62 10.12 -34.77
CA PRO A 169 12.81 10.66 -35.40
C PRO A 169 12.32 11.58 -36.51
N ASN A 170 12.96 12.73 -36.68
CA ASN A 170 12.70 13.62 -37.79
C ASN A 170 12.55 12.80 -39.07
N ASP A 171 11.33 12.49 -39.50
CA ASP A 171 11.07 12.36 -40.92
C ASP A 171 11.40 13.75 -41.41
N ALA A 172 12.61 13.85 -41.95
CA ALA A 172 13.03 15.00 -42.69
C ALA A 172 11.82 15.39 -43.53
N ILE A 173 11.26 16.56 -43.24
CA ILE A 173 10.49 17.24 -44.26
C ILE A 173 11.53 17.39 -45.36
N VAL A 174 11.53 16.44 -46.31
CA VAL A 174 12.13 16.63 -47.60
C VAL A 174 11.27 17.75 -48.16
N MET A 175 11.69 18.99 -47.87
CA MET A 175 11.31 20.16 -48.61
C MET A 175 11.86 19.90 -50.01
N ASN A 176 11.14 19.08 -50.78
CA ASN A 176 11.27 19.06 -52.22
C ASN A 176 10.59 20.34 -52.69
N GLY A 177 11.27 21.46 -52.46
CA GLY A 177 10.97 22.73 -53.09
C GLY A 177 11.34 22.58 -54.57
N GLY A 178 10.43 21.99 -55.34
CA GLY A 178 10.43 22.18 -56.78
C GLY A 178 10.20 23.66 -57.05
N VAL A 179 11.19 24.32 -57.62
CA VAL A 179 11.06 25.69 -58.12
C VAL A 179 10.32 25.57 -59.44
N ASP A 180 9.01 25.86 -59.46
CA ASP A 180 8.32 26.15 -60.72
C ASP A 180 8.68 27.58 -61.14
N GLU A 181 9.49 27.71 -62.19
CA GLU A 181 9.71 28.95 -62.93
C GLU A 181 8.45 29.34 -63.72
N HIS A 182 7.37 29.73 -63.04
CA HIS A 182 6.42 30.72 -63.54
C HIS A 182 5.41 31.07 -62.44
N ASN A 183 5.39 32.35 -62.07
CA ASN A 183 4.50 33.02 -61.11
C ASN A 183 4.86 32.83 -59.62
N GLY A 184 5.67 33.76 -59.11
CA GLY A 184 6.08 33.85 -57.72
C GLY A 184 4.94 34.15 -56.75
N LEU A 185 4.26 33.11 -56.26
CA LEU A 185 3.37 33.18 -55.10
C LEU A 185 3.57 31.94 -54.20
N PRO A 186 4.06 32.10 -52.96
CA PRO A 186 4.19 30.97 -52.04
C PRO A 186 2.80 30.58 -51.50
N THR A 187 2.31 29.40 -51.87
CA THR A 187 1.14 28.76 -51.25
C THR A 187 1.60 27.72 -50.25
N THR A 188 1.74 28.10 -48.98
CA THR A 188 2.02 27.19 -47.87
C THR A 188 0.79 27.08 -46.96
N VAL A 189 -0.14 26.20 -47.29
CA VAL A 189 -1.13 25.70 -46.32
C VAL A 189 -0.77 24.25 -46.01
N GLY A 190 0.22 24.08 -45.13
CA GLY A 190 0.55 22.78 -44.55
C GLY A 190 -0.27 22.58 -43.28
N THR A 191 -1.44 21.95 -43.38
CA THR A 191 -2.13 21.38 -42.21
C THR A 191 -1.46 20.05 -41.87
N GLY A 192 -0.23 20.14 -41.34
CA GLY A 192 0.49 18.98 -40.83
C GLY A 192 -0.11 18.55 -39.50
N ASN A 193 -1.02 17.56 -39.51
CA ASN A 193 -1.30 16.78 -38.31
C ASN A 193 -0.02 16.04 -37.93
N LEU A 194 0.76 16.62 -37.01
CA LEU A 194 1.81 15.94 -36.27
C LEU A 194 1.16 14.78 -35.51
N LEU A 195 1.13 13.60 -36.13
CA LEU A 195 0.71 12.35 -35.51
C LEU A 195 1.74 11.98 -34.45
N ALA A 196 1.56 12.51 -33.24
CA ALA A 196 2.27 12.04 -32.06
C ALA A 196 1.97 10.54 -31.88
N SER A 197 2.96 9.70 -32.17
CA SER A 197 2.86 8.26 -31.92
C SER A 197 2.93 8.04 -30.41
N ASN A 198 1.79 7.67 -29.82
CA ASN A 198 1.68 7.33 -28.42
C ASN A 198 2.01 5.84 -28.25
N LYS A 199 3.11 5.53 -27.56
CA LYS A 199 3.48 4.17 -27.21
C LYS A 199 2.93 3.83 -25.83
N VAL A 200 2.27 2.69 -25.68
CA VAL A 200 1.80 2.20 -24.38
C VAL A 200 2.77 1.17 -23.83
N ILE A 201 3.28 1.39 -22.62
CA ILE A 201 4.14 0.48 -21.87
C ILE A 201 3.33 -0.13 -20.73
N MET A 202 3.27 -1.46 -20.67
CA MET A 202 2.64 -2.18 -19.57
C MET A 202 3.67 -2.49 -18.47
N HIS A 203 3.47 -1.93 -17.27
CA HIS A 203 4.25 -2.28 -16.10
C HIS A 203 3.61 -3.44 -15.36
N SER A 204 4.43 -4.38 -14.89
CA SER A 204 3.98 -5.55 -14.14
C SER A 204 4.98 -5.89 -13.03
N PHE A 205 4.49 -5.95 -11.80
CA PHE A 205 5.28 -6.23 -10.61
C PHE A 205 4.67 -7.42 -9.87
N LYS A 206 5.52 -8.23 -9.26
CA LYS A 206 5.11 -9.34 -8.38
C LYS A 206 5.64 -9.07 -6.98
N VAL A 207 4.79 -8.61 -6.08
CA VAL A 207 5.17 -8.37 -4.68
C VAL A 207 4.94 -9.66 -3.87
N PRO A 208 5.97 -10.26 -3.27
CA PRO A 208 5.80 -11.48 -2.50
C PRO A 208 5.00 -11.24 -1.23
N VAL A 209 4.02 -12.12 -0.98
CA VAL A 209 3.18 -12.12 0.21
C VAL A 209 3.05 -13.52 0.79
N LYS A 210 2.98 -13.61 2.12
CA LYS A 210 2.82 -14.86 2.85
C LYS A 210 1.37 -15.00 3.29
N LEU A 211 0.62 -15.94 2.71
CA LEU A 211 -0.78 -16.15 3.07
C LEU A 211 -0.89 -16.74 4.46
N LEU A 212 -1.73 -16.16 5.32
CA LEU A 212 -2.00 -16.68 6.66
C LEU A 212 -3.06 -17.77 6.64
N PHE A 213 -2.86 -18.85 7.39
CA PHE A 213 -3.86 -19.89 7.59
C PHE A 213 -5.05 -19.41 8.43
N ARG A 214 -6.16 -20.13 8.36
CA ARG A 214 -7.37 -19.80 9.13
C ARG A 214 -7.08 -19.65 10.63
N ALA A 215 -6.33 -20.59 11.21
CA ALA A 215 -5.97 -20.55 12.63
C ALA A 215 -5.07 -19.37 13.02
N GLN A 216 -4.27 -18.83 12.08
CA GLN A 216 -3.49 -17.61 12.31
C GLN A 216 -4.38 -16.37 12.21
N ASP A 217 -5.27 -16.33 11.23
CA ASP A 217 -6.22 -15.23 11.03
C ASP A 217 -7.20 -15.09 12.21
N THR A 218 -7.70 -16.19 12.78
CA THR A 218 -8.61 -16.14 13.95
C THR A 218 -7.96 -15.56 15.20
N ARG A 219 -6.62 -15.58 15.30
CA ARG A 219 -5.88 -14.94 16.38
C ARG A 219 -5.72 -13.43 16.19
N ILE A 220 -6.03 -12.91 15.00
CA ILE A 220 -6.00 -11.49 14.69
C ILE A 220 -7.34 -10.89 15.07
N GLN A 221 -7.39 -10.35 16.29
CA GLN A 221 -8.57 -9.70 16.85
C GLN A 221 -8.34 -8.20 16.95
N GLU A 222 -9.32 -7.44 16.46
CA GLU A 222 -9.32 -5.98 16.56
C GLU A 222 -9.44 -5.58 18.04
N PRO A 223 -8.60 -4.65 18.55
CA PRO A 223 -8.69 -4.19 19.92
C PRO A 223 -10.06 -3.59 20.21
N MET A 224 -10.75 -4.12 21.22
CA MET A 224 -12.02 -3.57 21.67
C MET A 224 -11.77 -2.36 22.57
N ILE A 225 -12.46 -1.25 22.30
CA ILE A 225 -12.41 -0.05 23.12
C ILE A 225 -13.37 -0.20 24.30
N ASN A 226 -12.88 -0.06 25.53
CA ASN A 226 -13.75 -0.01 26.71
C ASN A 226 -14.33 1.40 26.89
N TYR A 227 -15.54 1.61 26.37
CA TYR A 227 -16.23 2.91 26.42
C TYR A 227 -16.56 3.42 27.83
N ILE A 228 -16.60 2.54 28.85
CA ILE A 228 -16.92 2.92 30.23
C ILE A 228 -15.73 3.64 30.89
N GLN A 229 -14.51 3.34 30.44
CA GLN A 229 -13.26 3.92 30.95
C GLN A 229 -12.60 4.90 29.97
N LEU A 230 -13.25 5.17 28.82
CA LEU A 230 -12.68 5.97 27.75
C LEU A 230 -12.88 7.47 28.01
N MET A 231 -11.79 8.18 28.28
CA MET A 231 -11.74 9.62 28.04
C MET A 231 -11.21 9.87 26.63
N MET A 232 -12.06 10.40 25.76
CA MET A 232 -11.67 10.79 24.40
C MET A 232 -11.21 12.25 24.40
N TYR A 233 -9.94 12.46 24.11
CA TYR A 233 -9.36 13.80 23.95
C TYR A 233 -9.21 14.14 22.47
N LYS A 234 -9.70 15.32 22.08
CA LYS A 234 -9.47 15.85 20.74
C LYS A 234 -8.06 16.42 20.67
N LEU A 235 -7.19 15.81 19.87
CA LEU A 235 -5.87 16.36 19.61
C LEU A 235 -5.98 17.76 18.98
N PRO A 236 -5.09 18.70 19.34
CA PRO A 236 -5.07 20.02 18.73
C PRO A 236 -4.86 19.92 17.21
N PRO A 237 -5.61 20.68 16.39
CA PRO A 237 -5.43 20.65 14.94
C PRO A 237 -4.05 21.19 14.58
N ILE A 238 -3.35 20.54 13.64
CA ILE A 238 -2.00 20.96 13.18
C ILE A 238 -1.99 22.41 12.68
N SER A 239 -3.09 22.88 12.08
CA SER A 239 -3.23 24.26 11.62
C SER A 239 -3.33 25.29 12.74
N GLY A 240 -3.60 24.87 13.99
CA GLY A 240 -3.64 25.75 15.14
C GLY A 240 -2.27 25.92 15.80
N GLU A 241 -2.10 27.02 16.55
CA GLU A 241 -0.89 27.32 17.32
C GLU A 241 -0.49 26.14 18.22
N PHE A 242 -1.42 25.61 19.02
CA PHE A 242 -1.16 24.48 19.91
C PHE A 242 -0.82 23.18 19.19
N GLY A 243 -1.39 22.93 17.99
CA GLY A 243 -1.09 21.73 17.23
C GLY A 243 0.27 21.77 16.55
N SER A 244 0.64 22.92 15.97
CA SER A 244 1.99 23.11 15.41
C SER A 244 3.07 23.03 16.49
N ALA A 245 2.82 23.62 17.67
CA ALA A 245 3.69 23.51 18.84
C ALA A 245 3.80 22.07 19.34
N PHE A 246 2.69 21.35 19.47
CA PHE A 246 2.67 19.94 19.87
C PHE A 246 3.44 19.06 18.88
N HIS A 247 3.21 19.23 17.58
CA HIS A 247 3.96 18.52 16.55
C HIS A 247 5.46 18.82 16.60
N GLY A 248 5.84 20.09 16.78
CA GLY A 248 7.23 20.50 16.95
C GLY A 248 7.89 19.92 18.22
N PHE A 249 7.13 19.80 19.30
CA PHE A 249 7.56 19.16 20.53
C PHE A 249 7.80 17.66 20.32
N ILE A 250 6.85 16.91 19.74
CA ILE A 250 7.02 15.47 19.47
C ILE A 250 8.24 15.23 18.57
N ARG A 251 8.40 16.00 17.49
CA ARG A 251 9.61 15.90 16.62
C ARG A 251 10.92 16.20 17.35
N ARG A 252 10.87 17.03 18.39
CA ARG A 252 12.04 17.30 19.23
C ARG A 252 12.32 16.12 20.16
N VAL A 253 11.28 15.54 20.76
CA VAL A 253 11.38 14.36 21.61
C VAL A 253 11.96 13.17 20.84
N GLU A 254 11.53 12.94 19.59
CA GLU A 254 12.06 11.89 18.72
C GLU A 254 13.58 11.97 18.49
N ARG A 255 14.19 13.15 18.61
CA ARG A 255 15.65 13.31 18.47
C ARG A 255 16.42 12.79 19.68
N TYR A 256 15.78 12.62 20.83
CA TYR A 256 16.43 12.13 22.04
C TYR A 256 16.21 10.63 22.18
N SER A 257 17.25 9.84 21.91
CA SER A 257 17.22 8.37 22.04
C SER A 257 17.01 7.85 23.46
N ASN A 258 17.16 8.72 24.47
CA ASN A 258 17.14 8.36 25.89
C ASN A 258 15.82 8.73 26.58
N VAL A 259 14.87 9.34 25.86
CA VAL A 259 13.55 9.66 26.41
C VAL A 259 12.70 8.40 26.38
N ASN A 260 12.66 7.70 27.50
CA ASN A 260 11.88 6.46 27.67
C ASN A 260 10.48 6.71 28.25
N HIS A 261 10.27 7.88 28.86
CA HIS A 261 9.03 8.22 29.55
C HIS A 261 8.56 9.60 29.12
N ILE A 262 7.33 9.67 28.62
CA ILE A 262 6.63 10.92 28.31
C ILE A 262 5.29 10.84 29.02
N HIS A 263 5.02 11.82 29.89
CA HIS A 263 3.72 11.94 30.55
C HIS A 263 2.86 12.93 29.77
N LEU A 264 1.75 12.46 29.21
CA LEU A 264 0.79 13.30 28.50
C LEU A 264 -0.44 13.48 29.38
N MET A 265 -0.83 14.74 29.62
CA MET A 265 -2.01 15.07 30.40
C MET A 265 -3.02 15.84 29.54
N GLY A 266 -4.28 15.42 29.58
CA GLY A 266 -5.39 16.13 28.96
C GLY A 266 -6.22 16.85 30.01
N VAL A 267 -6.34 18.18 29.90
CA VAL A 267 -7.17 18.98 30.81
C VAL A 267 -8.63 18.94 30.34
N LYS A 268 -9.55 18.54 31.21
CA LYS A 268 -11.01 18.61 30.96
C LYS A 268 -11.47 20.06 31.07
N LYS A 269 -11.51 20.79 29.95
CA LYS A 269 -12.01 22.17 29.92
C LYS A 269 -13.54 22.14 29.93
N ARG A 270 -14.18 22.92 30.83
CA ARG A 270 -15.66 23.10 30.87
C ARG A 270 -16.21 23.82 29.60
N SER A 271 -15.33 24.32 28.72
CA SER A 271 -15.63 24.84 27.38
C SER A 271 -14.65 24.24 26.36
N MET A 272 -15.12 23.89 25.16
CA MET A 272 -14.41 23.09 24.16
C MET A 272 -13.10 23.70 23.62
N GLU A 273 -11.96 23.46 24.28
CA GLU A 273 -10.63 23.63 23.69
C GLU A 273 -9.55 22.96 24.53
N MET A 274 -8.60 22.25 23.91
CA MET A 274 -7.51 21.60 24.62
C MET A 274 -6.31 22.56 24.73
N LYS A 275 -5.84 22.83 25.95
CA LYS A 275 -4.48 23.37 26.20
C LYS A 275 -3.60 22.20 26.63
N VAL A 276 -2.47 22.04 25.95
CA VAL A 276 -1.37 21.23 26.46
C VAL A 276 -0.62 22.12 27.45
N MET A 277 -0.69 21.78 28.74
CA MET A 277 0.17 22.39 29.76
C MET A 277 1.42 21.53 29.88
N MET A 278 2.58 22.14 29.64
CA MET A 278 3.89 21.60 29.96
C MET A 278 4.24 21.90 31.41
#